data_AF-A0A2E6RLG6-F1
#
_entry.id   AF-A0A2E6RLG6-F1
#
_cell.length_a   1.000
_cell.length_b   1.000
_cell.length_c   1.000
_cell.angle_alpha   90.00
_cell.angle_beta   90.00
_cell.angle_gamma   90.00
#
_symmetry.space_group_name_H-M   'P 1'
#
loop_
_entity.id
_entity.type
_entity.pdbx_description
1 polymer ?
#
loop_
_entity_poly.entity_id
_entity_poly.type
_entity_poly.pdbx_seq_one_letter_code
_entity_poly.pdbx_strand_id
1 'polypeptide(L)'
;MDPYAPTAAEWNLIGNNITFLTLALLSAFITGPSFLIAHAIIPSAVATKTIPEKFNKLRPIFYIVGFLGLASIITFFTLAYFNFYEVLQRIYPSFWQ
;
A
#
# COMPACT_ATOMS: atom_id res chain seq x y z
N MET A 1 -2.38 -23.68 23.70
CA MET A 1 -2.21 -22.49 24.56
C MET A 1 -3.09 -21.42 23.97
N ASP A 2 -4.00 -20.87 24.76
CA ASP A 2 -4.88 -19.79 24.28
C ASP A 2 -4.11 -18.46 24.21
N PRO A 3 -4.45 -17.56 23.28
CA PRO A 3 -3.81 -16.26 23.17
C PRO A 3 -4.05 -15.43 24.44
N TYR A 4 -3.05 -14.63 24.85
CA TYR A 4 -3.27 -13.71 25.97
C TYR A 4 -4.20 -12.56 25.56
N ALA A 5 -5.10 -12.18 26.48
CA ALA A 5 -5.95 -11.03 26.26
C ALA A 5 -5.12 -9.74 26.00
N PRO A 6 -5.48 -8.92 25.00
CA PRO A 6 -4.84 -7.64 24.79
C PRO A 6 -5.19 -6.64 25.90
N THR A 7 -4.20 -5.85 26.31
CA THR A 7 -4.41 -4.70 27.21
C THR A 7 -5.00 -3.52 26.44
N ALA A 8 -5.50 -2.51 27.17
CA ALA A 8 -6.05 -1.30 26.55
C ALA A 8 -5.02 -0.57 25.66
N ALA A 9 -3.73 -0.55 26.04
CA ALA A 9 -2.67 0.05 25.25
C ALA A 9 -2.45 -0.71 23.92
N GLU A 10 -2.57 -2.03 23.94
CA GLU A 10 -2.34 -2.86 22.77
C GLU A 10 -3.51 -2.84 21.79
N TRP A 11 -4.73 -2.66 22.29
CA TRP A 11 -5.88 -2.36 21.43
C TRP A 11 -5.65 -1.10 20.58
N ASN A 12 -4.99 -0.09 21.14
CA ASN A 12 -4.61 1.10 20.38
C ASN A 12 -3.57 0.78 19.30
N LEU A 13 -2.56 -0.03 19.62
CA LEU A 13 -1.56 -0.49 18.64
C LEU A 13 -2.19 -1.33 17.53
N ILE A 14 -3.12 -2.23 17.86
CA ILE A 14 -3.90 -3.00 16.89
C ILE A 14 -4.68 -2.05 15.97
N GLY A 15 -5.35 -1.05 16.54
CA GLY A 15 -6.10 -0.05 15.77
C GLY A 15 -5.22 0.78 14.81
N ASN A 16 -4.04 1.20 15.28
CA ASN A 16 -3.06 1.89 14.44
C ASN A 16 -2.55 0.99 13.32
N ASN A 17 -2.26 -0.28 13.62
CA ASN A 17 -1.80 -1.23 12.64
C ASN A 17 -2.84 -1.49 11.54
N ILE A 18 -4.11 -1.67 11.91
CA ILE A 18 -5.22 -1.78 10.96
C ILE A 18 -5.31 -0.51 10.11
N THR A 19 -5.13 0.66 10.71
CA THR A 19 -5.13 1.93 9.98
C THR A 19 -4.01 1.98 8.93
N PHE A 20 -2.79 1.58 9.28
CA PHE A 20 -1.67 1.53 8.32
C PHE A 20 -1.94 0.53 7.19
N LEU A 21 -2.47 -0.66 7.49
CA LEU A 21 -2.82 -1.65 6.47
C LEU A 21 -3.92 -1.15 5.52
N THR A 22 -4.92 -0.43 6.04
CA THR A 22 -5.96 0.22 5.21
C THR A 22 -5.36 1.32 4.34
N LEU A 23 -4.45 2.14 4.86
CA LEU A 23 -3.77 3.17 4.07
C LEU A 23 -2.87 2.58 2.98
N ALA A 24 -2.22 1.45 3.25
CA ALA A 24 -1.46 0.70 2.24
C ALA A 24 -2.39 0.20 1.12
N LEU A 25 -3.57 -0.34 1.47
CA LEU A 25 -4.57 -0.78 0.50
C LEU A 25 -5.08 0.37 -0.37
N LEU A 26 -5.44 1.51 0.23
CA LEU A 26 -5.86 2.69 -0.52
C LEU A 26 -4.76 3.21 -1.45
N SER A 27 -3.51 3.17 -1.00
CA SER A 27 -2.35 3.52 -1.84
C SER A 27 -2.19 2.57 -3.03
N ALA A 28 -2.47 1.27 -2.86
CA ALA A 28 -2.45 0.29 -3.94
C ALA A 28 -3.53 0.56 -4.99
N PHE A 29 -4.73 0.97 -4.58
CA PHE A 29 -5.81 1.38 -5.50
C PHE A 29 -5.48 2.61 -6.33
N ILE A 30 -4.56 3.47 -5.90
CA ILE A 30 -4.07 4.61 -6.68
C ILE A 30 -2.90 4.19 -7.57
N THR A 31 -1.97 3.40 -7.01
CA THR A 31 -0.72 2.99 -7.66
C THR A 31 -0.96 2.11 -8.89
N GLY A 32 -1.78 1.07 -8.74
CA GLY A 32 -2.05 0.10 -9.81
C GLY A 32 -2.62 0.76 -11.07
N PRO A 33 -3.75 1.48 -10.98
CA PRO A 33 -4.31 2.20 -12.11
C PRO A 33 -3.36 3.25 -12.70
N SER A 34 -2.59 3.96 -11.87
CA SER A 34 -1.65 4.97 -12.36
C SER A 34 -0.58 4.35 -13.28
N PHE A 35 0.03 3.23 -12.87
CA PHE A 35 1.00 2.54 -13.72
C PHE A 35 0.36 1.89 -14.95
N LEU A 36 -0.82 1.30 -14.79
CA LEU A 36 -1.57 0.71 -15.91
C LEU A 36 -1.91 1.77 -16.98
N ILE A 37 -2.33 2.96 -16.55
CA ILE A 37 -2.60 4.09 -17.45
C ILE A 37 -1.31 4.54 -18.16
N ALA A 38 -0.22 4.73 -17.40
CA ALA A 38 1.04 5.25 -17.94
C ALA A 38 1.74 4.29 -18.91
N HIS A 39 1.69 2.99 -18.61
CA HIS A 39 2.49 1.97 -19.28
C HIS A 39 1.72 1.19 -20.35
N ALA A 40 0.42 0.94 -20.16
CA ALA A 40 -0.39 0.15 -21.09
C ALA A 40 -1.41 1.01 -21.85
N ILE A 41 -2.29 1.75 -21.14
CA ILE A 41 -3.43 2.44 -21.78
C ILE A 41 -2.96 3.58 -22.71
N ILE A 42 -2.21 4.56 -22.20
CA ILE A 42 -1.79 5.71 -23.02
C ILE A 42 -0.98 5.25 -24.24
N PRO A 43 0.07 4.41 -24.09
CA PRO A 43 0.83 3.94 -25.24
C PRO A 43 -0.02 3.18 -26.26
N SER A 44 -0.90 2.28 -25.80
CA SER A 44 -1.79 1.53 -26.69
C SER A 44 -2.74 2.45 -27.45
N ALA A 45 -3.38 3.41 -26.77
CA ALA A 45 -4.36 4.30 -27.39
C ALA A 45 -3.72 5.32 -28.35
N VAL A 46 -2.47 5.72 -28.09
CA VAL A 46 -1.69 6.55 -29.03
C VAL A 46 -1.30 5.73 -30.26
N ALA A 47 -0.83 4.49 -30.08
CA ALA A 47 -0.42 3.62 -31.18
C ALA A 47 -1.58 3.30 -32.14
N THR A 48 -2.79 3.09 -31.60
CA THR A 48 -4.01 2.88 -32.39
C THR A 48 -4.63 4.17 -32.94
N LYS A 49 -4.01 5.33 -32.71
CA LYS A 49 -4.52 6.66 -33.09
C LYS A 49 -5.90 6.99 -32.51
N THR A 50 -6.29 6.30 -31.42
CA THR A 50 -7.54 6.58 -30.68
C THR A 50 -7.43 7.90 -29.92
N ILE A 51 -6.22 8.24 -29.45
CA ILE A 51 -5.93 9.54 -28.85
C ILE A 51 -4.69 10.20 -29.51
N PRO A 52 -4.58 11.53 -29.51
CA PRO A 52 -3.44 12.22 -30.11
C PRO A 52 -2.14 12.02 -29.32
N GLU A 53 -1.00 12.06 -30.00
CA GLU A 53 0.34 11.84 -29.40
C GLU A 53 0.68 12.80 -28.25
N LYS A 54 0.05 13.98 -28.19
CA LYS A 54 0.22 14.95 -27.09
C LYS A 54 -0.05 14.35 -25.70
N PHE A 55 -0.88 13.31 -25.62
CA PHE A 55 -1.19 12.62 -24.37
C PHE A 55 -0.01 11.82 -23.82
N ASN A 56 1.03 11.52 -24.61
CA ASN A 56 2.27 10.95 -24.10
C ASN A 56 2.91 11.83 -23.01
N LYS A 57 2.66 13.15 -23.03
CA LYS A 57 3.16 14.08 -22.00
C LYS A 57 2.50 13.90 -20.63
N LEU A 58 1.36 13.20 -20.54
CA LEU A 58 0.72 12.87 -19.27
C LEU A 58 1.33 11.64 -18.59
N ARG A 59 2.02 10.78 -19.35
CA ARG A 59 2.63 9.53 -18.82
C ARG A 59 3.59 9.80 -17.66
N PRO A 60 4.51 10.80 -17.71
CA PRO A 60 5.38 11.12 -16.59
C PRO A 60 4.60 11.47 -15.31
N ILE A 61 3.47 12.18 -15.42
CA ILE A 61 2.64 12.54 -14.26
C ILE A 61 2.08 11.28 -13.62
N PHE A 62 1.50 10.36 -14.41
CA PHE A 62 0.99 9.08 -13.90
C PHE A 62 2.10 8.20 -13.32
N TYR A 63 3.32 8.23 -13.90
CA TYR A 63 4.47 7.54 -13.30
C TYR A 63 4.84 8.14 -11.95
N ILE A 64 4.91 9.46 -11.81
CA ILE A 64 5.21 10.13 -10.54
C ILE A 64 4.17 9.75 -9.48
N VAL A 65 2.87 9.83 -9.82
CA VAL A 65 1.79 9.43 -8.90
C VAL A 65 1.90 7.95 -8.53
N GLY A 66 2.18 7.07 -9.51
CA GLY A 66 2.39 5.65 -9.26
C GLY A 66 3.57 5.39 -8.32
N PHE A 67 4.72 6.05 -8.51
CA PHE A 67 5.88 5.89 -7.64
C PHE A 67 5.66 6.45 -6.24
N LEU A 68 4.97 7.59 -6.10
CA LEU A 68 4.59 8.12 -4.79
C LEU A 68 3.65 7.17 -4.05
N GLY A 69 2.67 6.60 -4.76
CA GLY A 69 1.78 5.57 -4.22
C GLY A 69 2.56 4.32 -3.79
N LEU A 70 3.49 3.83 -4.61
CA LEU A 70 4.35 2.70 -4.27
C LEU A 70 5.20 2.98 -3.01
N ALA A 71 5.81 4.15 -2.92
CA ALA A 71 6.57 4.56 -1.74
C ALA A 71 5.67 4.59 -0.48
N SER A 72 4.43 5.04 -0.63
CA SER A 72 3.45 5.07 0.46
C SER A 72 3.07 3.66 0.92
N ILE A 73 2.87 2.72 -0.02
CA ILE A 73 2.62 1.30 0.30
C ILE A 73 3.77 0.74 1.14
N ILE A 74 5.01 0.89 0.68
CA ILE A 74 6.21 0.41 1.39
C ILE A 74 6.28 1.03 2.79
N THR A 75 6.03 2.33 2.90
CA THR A 75 6.07 3.07 4.17
C THR A 75 5.03 2.53 5.15
N PHE A 76 3.77 2.39 4.73
CA PHE A 76 2.70 1.91 5.62
C PHE A 76 2.88 0.44 6.03
N PHE A 77 3.35 -0.44 5.14
CA PHE A 77 3.71 -1.80 5.53
C PHE A 77 4.87 -1.85 6.53
N THR A 78 5.86 -0.98 6.36
CA THR A 78 6.99 -0.88 7.28
C THR A 78 6.54 -0.39 8.66
N LEU A 79 5.69 0.65 8.70
CA LEU A 79 5.11 1.15 9.95
C LEU A 79 4.23 0.10 10.63
N ALA A 80 3.41 -0.63 9.87
CA ALA A 80 2.58 -1.73 10.36
C ALA A 80 3.44 -2.83 11.03
N TYR A 81 4.51 -3.25 10.35
CA TYR A 81 5.42 -4.28 10.85
C TYR A 81 6.06 -3.88 12.17
N PHE A 82 6.71 -2.71 12.23
CA PHE A 82 7.41 -2.28 13.44
C PHE A 82 6.47 -1.94 14.59
N ASN A 83 5.24 -1.48 14.32
CA ASN A 83 4.30 -1.13 15.37
C ASN A 83 3.67 -2.36 16.06
N PHE A 84 3.55 -3.49 15.36
CA PHE A 84 2.74 -4.61 15.81
C PHE A 84 3.52 -5.89 16.16
N TYR A 85 4.80 -5.96 15.79
CA TYR A 85 5.63 -7.14 16.03
C TYR A 85 5.67 -7.59 17.50
N GLU A 86 5.95 -6.66 18.42
CA GLU A 86 6.05 -6.97 19.86
C GLU A 86 4.72 -7.43 20.46
N VAL A 87 3.61 -6.84 20.00
CA VAL A 87 2.26 -7.19 20.43
C VAL A 87 1.90 -8.61 20.00
N LEU A 88 2.24 -9.00 18.77
CA LEU A 88 2.01 -10.37 18.27
C LEU A 88 2.82 -11.41 19.03
N GLN A 89 4.09 -11.10 19.35
CA GLN A 89 4.93 -11.99 20.15
C GLN A 89 4.36 -12.21 21.54
N ARG A 90 3.87 -11.13 22.16
CA ARG A 90 3.27 -11.23 23.48
C ARG A 90 1.95 -11.99 23.43
N ILE A 91 1.03 -11.71 22.51
CA ILE A 91 -0.30 -12.35 22.47
C ILE A 91 -0.21 -13.83 22.10
N TYR A 92 0.69 -14.20 21.18
CA TYR A 92 0.81 -15.54 20.62
C TYR A 92 2.21 -16.16 20.84
N PRO A 93 2.70 -16.30 22.08
CA PRO A 93 4.08 -16.73 22.33
C PRO A 93 4.38 -18.12 21.78
N SER A 94 3.42 -19.05 21.82
CA SER A 94 3.58 -20.43 21.32
C SER A 94 3.70 -20.53 19.80
N PHE A 95 3.36 -19.48 19.05
CA PHE A 95 3.56 -19.45 17.60
C PHE A 95 5.03 -19.14 17.23
N TRP A 96 5.78 -18.52 18.14
CA TRP A 96 7.14 -18.03 17.91
C TRP A 96 8.25 -18.85 18.58
N GLN A 97 7.88 -19.86 19.39
CA GLN A 97 8.79 -20.85 19.98
C GLN A 97 9.06 -21.99 19.00
#